data_AF-C4T9U7-F1
#
_entry.id   AF-C4T9U7-F1
#
_cell.length_a   1.000
_cell.length_b   1.000
_cell.length_c   1.000
_cell.angle_alpha   90.00
_cell.angle_beta   90.00
_cell.angle_gamma   90.00
#
_symmetry.space_group_name_H-M   'P 1'
#
loop_
_entity.id
_entity.type
_entity.pdbx_description
1 polymer ?
#
loop_
_entity_poly.entity_id
_entity_poly.type
_entity_poly.pdbx_seq_one_letter_code
_entity_poly.pdbx_strand_id
1 'polypeptide(L)'
;HTQAAAGVAGVIKMVEALRHRSLPRTLHVDAPTPQVDWSAGTVRLLTEARPWDTPGGRPRRAAVSAFGISGTNAHLVLEEAPEDAGTPDTAGPDEGTPSSARPTGLVGGAVPWPLSGRTATALHAQAARLTSYLDDHPGTSPLDVGASLALSRGALDHRAVLLATDAETTHTALTALGEGVPTADAVTGAVLPGAPRVVFVFPGQGSQWLGMGAGLWESSPVFRERLAECDAALSALVDWSVTDVVRGLPSAASLDDVVVVQASLWAVMVSLAAVWRSVGVEPGAVIG
;
A
#
# COMPACT_ATOMS: atom_id res chain seq x y z
N HIS A 1 -5.36 -31.36 21.35
CA HIS A 1 -6.03 -30.39 22.24
C HIS A 1 -4.99 -29.41 22.77
N THR A 2 -5.09 -28.12 22.40
CA THR A 2 -4.09 -27.07 22.69
C THR A 2 -4.31 -26.37 24.04
N GLN A 3 -4.95 -27.05 24.99
CA GLN A 3 -5.21 -26.57 26.35
C GLN A 3 -5.83 -25.17 26.36
N ALA A 4 -5.16 -24.17 26.94
CA ALA A 4 -5.65 -22.80 27.03
C ALA A 4 -5.99 -22.18 25.66
N ALA A 5 -5.33 -22.62 24.58
CA ALA A 5 -5.59 -22.14 23.23
C ALA A 5 -6.67 -22.95 22.48
N ALA A 6 -7.32 -23.94 23.11
CA ALA A 6 -8.28 -24.81 22.44
C ALA A 6 -9.52 -24.05 21.93
N GLY A 7 -10.02 -23.10 22.72
CA GLY A 7 -11.17 -22.27 22.34
C GLY A 7 -10.86 -21.43 21.09
N VAL A 8 -9.76 -20.68 21.11
CA VAL A 8 -9.35 -19.83 19.97
C VAL A 8 -8.97 -20.65 18.75
N ALA A 9 -8.40 -21.86 18.91
CA ALA A 9 -8.16 -22.76 17.77
C ALA A 9 -9.48 -23.16 17.09
N GLY A 10 -10.56 -23.38 17.86
CA GLY A 10 -11.89 -23.62 17.32
C GLY A 10 -12.46 -22.39 16.59
N VAL A 11 -12.22 -21.18 17.10
CA VAL A 11 -12.59 -19.93 16.43
C VAL A 11 -11.83 -19.78 15.10
N ILE A 12 -10.51 -19.95 15.10
CA ILE A 12 -9.69 -19.87 13.88
C ILE A 12 -10.20 -20.86 12.83
N LYS A 13 -10.44 -22.12 13.21
CA LYS A 13 -11.01 -23.15 12.32
C LYS A 13 -12.30 -22.66 11.66
N MET A 14 -13.22 -22.09 12.44
CA MET A 14 -14.52 -21.69 11.91
C MET A 14 -14.47 -20.38 11.12
N VAL A 15 -13.58 -19.44 11.46
CA VAL A 15 -13.34 -18.24 10.66
C VAL A 15 -12.76 -18.60 9.30
N GLU A 16 -11.78 -19.50 9.24
CA GLU A 16 -11.23 -19.97 7.96
C GLU A 16 -12.26 -20.79 7.16
N ALA A 17 -13.12 -21.57 7.83
CA ALA A 17 -14.23 -22.26 7.17
C ALA A 17 -15.25 -21.30 6.55
N LEU A 18 -15.53 -20.15 7.21
CA LEU A 18 -16.39 -19.10 6.68
C LEU A 18 -15.74 -18.41 5.48
N ARG A 19 -14.46 -18.03 5.58
CA ARG A 19 -13.68 -17.39 4.51
C ARG A 19 -13.61 -18.24 3.25
N HIS A 20 -13.30 -19.53 3.41
CA HIS A 20 -13.20 -20.48 2.29
C HIS A 20 -14.54 -21.11 1.90
N ARG A 21 -15.65 -20.72 2.55
CA ARG A 21 -17.00 -21.26 2.33
C ARG A 21 -17.03 -22.80 2.32
N SER A 22 -16.24 -23.43 3.20
CA SER A 22 -16.01 -24.88 3.23
C SER A 22 -15.82 -25.36 4.66
N LEU A 23 -16.55 -26.41 5.04
CA LEU A 23 -16.45 -27.03 6.36
C LEU A 23 -15.40 -28.15 6.33
N PRO A 24 -14.31 -28.06 7.14
CA PRO A 24 -13.27 -29.08 7.16
C PRO A 24 -13.67 -30.29 8.00
N ARG A 25 -13.31 -31.50 7.52
CA ARG A 25 -13.59 -32.75 8.22
C ARG A 25 -13.02 -32.80 9.64
N THR A 26 -13.70 -33.50 10.54
CA THR A 26 -13.11 -33.99 11.77
C THR A 26 -12.30 -35.26 11.48
N LEU A 27 -11.13 -35.38 12.10
CA LEU A 27 -10.25 -36.54 11.94
C LEU A 27 -10.53 -37.59 13.02
N HIS A 28 -10.02 -38.80 12.80
CA HIS A 28 -10.06 -39.93 13.74
C HIS A 28 -11.49 -40.37 14.12
N VAL A 29 -12.41 -40.32 13.15
CA VAL A 29 -13.75 -40.89 13.28
C VAL A 29 -13.80 -42.17 12.44
N ASP A 30 -13.42 -43.29 13.04
CA ASP A 30 -13.58 -44.61 12.41
C ASP A 30 -15.04 -45.07 12.48
N ALA A 31 -15.68 -44.87 13.63
CA ALA A 31 -17.11 -45.02 13.84
C ALA A 31 -17.59 -44.01 14.89
N PRO A 32 -18.84 -43.50 14.81
CA PRO A 32 -19.42 -42.66 15.86
C PRO A 32 -19.46 -43.39 17.21
N THR A 33 -19.25 -42.66 18.31
CA THR A 33 -19.30 -43.23 19.66
C THR A 33 -20.69 -43.83 19.96
N PRO A 34 -20.78 -45.08 20.48
CA PRO A 34 -22.06 -45.71 20.82
C PRO A 34 -22.73 -45.11 22.06
N GLN A 35 -22.03 -44.25 22.82
CA GLN A 35 -22.56 -43.57 23.99
C GLN A 35 -23.54 -42.42 23.63
N VAL A 36 -23.69 -42.11 22.35
CA VAL A 36 -24.60 -41.07 21.84
C VAL A 36 -25.58 -41.72 20.85
N ASP A 37 -26.87 -41.44 21.00
CA ASP A 37 -27.87 -41.80 19.98
C ASP A 37 -27.83 -40.79 18.82
N TRP A 38 -27.09 -41.15 17.77
CA TRP A 38 -26.96 -40.33 16.56
C TRP A 38 -28.19 -40.38 15.65
N SER A 39 -29.14 -41.28 15.89
CA SER A 39 -30.34 -41.45 15.06
C SER A 39 -31.47 -40.49 15.43
N ALA A 40 -31.51 -40.05 16.68
CA ALA A 40 -32.58 -39.22 17.23
C ALA A 40 -32.43 -37.70 16.95
N GLY A 41 -31.33 -37.25 16.34
CA GLY A 41 -30.98 -35.82 16.29
C GLY A 41 -30.72 -35.24 14.90
N THR A 42 -30.65 -33.90 14.85
CA THR A 42 -30.24 -33.14 13.65
C THR A 42 -28.73 -32.90 13.58
N VAL A 43 -27.94 -33.58 14.44
CA VAL A 43 -26.49 -33.43 14.54
C VAL A 43 -25.81 -34.57 13.78
N ARG A 44 -24.80 -34.24 12.97
CA ARG A 44 -24.01 -35.21 12.22
C ARG A 44 -22.53 -34.92 12.37
N LEU A 45 -21.72 -35.96 12.55
CA LEU A 45 -20.27 -35.84 12.50
C LEU A 45 -19.84 -35.49 11.07
N LEU A 46 -18.89 -34.57 10.95
CA LEU A 46 -18.39 -34.13 9.65
C LEU A 46 -17.16 -34.96 9.26
N THR A 47 -17.36 -36.17 8.76
CA THR A 47 -16.26 -37.10 8.40
C THR A 47 -15.58 -36.75 7.08
N GLU A 48 -16.20 -35.90 6.27
CA GLU A 48 -15.70 -35.42 4.99
C GLU A 48 -15.79 -33.89 4.92
N ALA A 49 -14.84 -33.27 4.22
CA ALA A 49 -14.92 -31.83 3.97
C ALA A 49 -16.04 -31.56 2.97
N ARG A 50 -16.75 -30.44 3.15
CA ARG A 50 -17.89 -30.12 2.28
C ARG A 50 -18.02 -28.63 2.01
N PRO A 51 -18.52 -28.23 0.83
CA PRO A 51 -18.99 -26.87 0.61
C PRO A 51 -20.01 -26.47 1.68
N TRP A 52 -19.93 -25.22 2.10
CA TRP A 52 -20.81 -24.66 3.11
C TRP A 52 -21.83 -23.73 2.47
N ASP A 53 -22.76 -24.28 1.71
CA ASP A 53 -23.80 -23.49 1.05
C ASP A 53 -24.99 -23.25 1.99
N THR A 54 -25.52 -22.04 1.99
CA THR A 54 -26.71 -21.67 2.79
C THR A 54 -27.92 -21.47 1.88
N PRO A 55 -29.02 -22.21 2.10
CA PRO A 55 -30.25 -21.99 1.35
C PRO A 55 -30.80 -20.57 1.58
N GLY A 56 -31.20 -19.92 0.48
CA GLY A 56 -31.88 -18.62 0.52
C GLY A 56 -31.00 -17.43 0.93
N GLY A 57 -29.68 -17.51 0.73
CA GLY A 57 -28.76 -16.39 0.98
C GLY A 57 -28.64 -15.99 2.45
N ARG A 58 -28.99 -16.90 3.37
CA ARG A 58 -28.84 -16.63 4.81
C ARG A 58 -27.36 -16.64 5.20
N PRO A 59 -26.95 -15.80 6.16
CA PRO A 59 -25.56 -15.78 6.57
C PRO A 59 -25.15 -17.11 7.20
N ARG A 60 -23.97 -17.62 6.80
CA ARG A 60 -23.36 -18.80 7.43
C ARG A 60 -23.09 -18.52 8.90
N ARG A 61 -23.53 -19.43 9.76
CA ARG A 61 -23.33 -19.34 11.22
C ARG A 61 -22.77 -20.63 11.78
N ALA A 62 -21.83 -20.52 12.70
CA ALA A 62 -21.32 -21.65 13.46
C ALA A 62 -21.20 -21.31 14.94
N ALA A 63 -21.17 -22.35 15.77
CA ALA A 63 -20.92 -22.22 17.18
C ALA A 63 -19.58 -22.85 17.57
N VAL A 64 -18.86 -22.22 18.50
CA VAL A 64 -17.64 -22.75 19.10
C VAL A 64 -17.90 -22.89 20.60
N SER A 65 -17.74 -24.10 21.12
CA SER A 65 -17.88 -24.39 22.56
C SER A 65 -16.53 -24.80 23.15
N ALA A 66 -16.24 -24.30 24.35
CA ALA A 66 -15.07 -24.68 25.12
C ALA A 66 -15.48 -24.98 26.58
N PHE A 67 -15.07 -26.14 27.08
CA PHE A 67 -15.41 -26.64 28.41
C PHE A 67 -14.12 -26.89 29.19
N GLY A 68 -13.83 -26.03 30.17
CA GLY A 68 -12.63 -26.12 30.98
C GLY A 68 -12.76 -27.17 32.09
N ILE A 69 -11.64 -27.75 32.49
CA ILE A 69 -11.61 -28.77 33.57
C ILE A 69 -12.10 -28.24 34.92
N SER A 70 -12.03 -26.93 35.15
CA SER A 70 -12.61 -26.26 36.32
C SER A 70 -14.15 -26.24 36.32
N GLY A 71 -14.79 -26.65 35.23
CA GLY A 71 -16.24 -26.54 35.01
C GLY A 71 -16.68 -25.22 34.39
N THR A 72 -15.76 -24.30 34.08
CA THR A 72 -16.08 -23.06 33.37
C THR A 72 -16.30 -23.31 31.88
N ASN A 73 -17.43 -22.85 31.36
CA ASN A 73 -17.85 -23.08 29.98
C ASN A 73 -17.97 -21.76 29.21
N ALA A 74 -17.57 -21.77 27.94
CA ALA A 74 -17.77 -20.67 27.01
C ALA A 74 -18.43 -21.18 25.72
N HIS A 75 -19.35 -20.39 25.18
CA HIS A 75 -20.04 -20.68 23.91
C HIS A 75 -20.11 -19.41 23.08
N LEU A 76 -19.59 -19.46 21.86
CA LEU A 76 -19.59 -18.33 20.92
C LEU A 76 -20.38 -18.71 19.69
N VAL A 77 -21.16 -17.77 19.17
CA VAL A 77 -21.80 -17.86 17.86
C VAL A 77 -21.05 -16.92 16.92
N LEU A 78 -20.59 -17.46 15.80
CA LEU A 78 -19.89 -16.75 14.74
C LEU A 78 -20.82 -16.67 13.52
N GLU A 79 -20.76 -15.54 12.83
CA GLU A 79 -21.51 -15.27 11.60
C GLU A 79 -20.51 -14.81 10.52
N GLU A 80 -20.80 -15.13 9.25
CA GLU A 80 -20.03 -14.57 8.14
C GLU A 80 -20.07 -13.04 8.12
N ALA A 81 -18.99 -12.42 7.66
CA ALA A 81 -18.97 -10.99 7.44
C ALA A 81 -19.99 -10.62 6.34
N PRO A 82 -20.63 -9.44 6.41
CA PRO A 82 -21.43 -8.91 5.31
C PRO A 82 -20.62 -8.92 4.01
N GLU A 83 -21.28 -9.18 2.88
CA GLU A 83 -20.65 -8.97 1.57
C GLU A 83 -20.41 -7.47 1.38
N ASP A 84 -19.19 -7.02 1.61
CA ASP A 84 -18.79 -5.67 1.24
C ASP A 84 -18.81 -5.56 -0.29
N ALA A 85 -19.55 -4.58 -0.82
CA ALA A 85 -19.72 -4.33 -2.26
C ALA A 85 -18.44 -3.81 -2.97
N GLY A 86 -17.25 -4.17 -2.48
CA GLY A 86 -15.98 -3.56 -2.88
C GLY A 86 -14.77 -4.50 -2.98
N THR A 87 -14.90 -5.80 -2.71
CA THR A 87 -13.84 -6.76 -3.10
C THR A 87 -14.09 -7.19 -4.55
N PRO A 88 -13.24 -6.82 -5.52
CA PRO A 88 -13.30 -7.41 -6.84
C PRO A 88 -12.83 -8.85 -6.69
N ASP A 89 -13.78 -9.77 -6.60
CA ASP A 89 -13.53 -11.18 -6.87
C ASP A 89 -13.08 -11.27 -8.34
N THR A 90 -12.06 -12.08 -8.58
CA THR A 90 -11.49 -12.39 -9.88
C THR A 90 -12.59 -12.75 -10.91
N ALA A 91 -12.99 -11.78 -11.74
CA ALA A 91 -13.93 -12.00 -12.84
C ALA A 91 -13.62 -11.06 -14.01
N GLY A 92 -12.88 -11.58 -15.01
CA GLY A 92 -12.90 -11.17 -16.43
C GLY A 92 -12.51 -9.73 -16.80
N PRO A 93 -12.12 -9.47 -18.07
CA PRO A 93 -11.94 -8.11 -18.56
C PRO A 93 -13.33 -7.51 -18.82
N ASP A 94 -13.83 -6.69 -17.91
CA ASP A 94 -15.06 -5.93 -18.14
C ASP A 94 -14.71 -4.56 -18.76
N GLU A 95 -15.06 -4.41 -20.03
CA GLU A 95 -14.96 -3.17 -20.78
C GLU A 95 -16.01 -2.17 -20.27
N GLY A 96 -15.57 -0.98 -19.85
CA GLY A 96 -16.36 0.24 -20.08
C GLY A 96 -17.25 0.75 -18.96
N THR A 97 -16.76 0.86 -17.71
CA THR A 97 -17.33 1.83 -16.75
C THR A 97 -16.27 2.79 -16.23
N PRO A 98 -16.44 4.12 -16.36
CA PRO A 98 -15.47 5.08 -15.83
C PRO A 98 -15.56 5.09 -14.31
N SER A 99 -14.65 4.35 -13.67
CA SER A 99 -14.43 4.36 -12.23
C SER A 99 -14.14 5.80 -11.78
N SER A 100 -14.96 6.31 -10.86
CA SER A 100 -14.77 7.60 -10.20
C SER A 100 -13.33 7.76 -9.74
N ALA A 101 -12.68 8.82 -10.21
CA ALA A 101 -11.28 9.20 -10.00
C ALA A 101 -10.66 8.59 -8.73
N ARG A 102 -9.92 7.48 -8.89
CA ARG A 102 -8.89 7.11 -7.93
C ARG A 102 -7.91 8.27 -7.85
N PRO A 103 -7.40 8.67 -6.68
CA PRO A 103 -6.33 9.64 -6.59
C PRO A 103 -5.16 9.10 -7.41
N THR A 104 -4.94 9.67 -8.59
CA THR A 104 -3.77 9.42 -9.42
C THR A 104 -2.60 10.10 -8.72
N GLY A 105 -2.04 9.44 -7.70
CA GLY A 105 -0.75 9.82 -7.15
C GLY A 105 0.26 9.78 -8.30
N LEU A 106 0.79 10.95 -8.65
CA LEU A 106 1.80 11.21 -9.69
C LEU A 106 1.54 10.45 -11.00
N VAL A 107 0.95 11.15 -11.97
CA VAL A 107 0.88 10.67 -13.36
C VAL A 107 2.32 10.53 -13.89
N GLY A 108 2.92 9.35 -13.72
CA GLY A 108 4.34 9.11 -14.00
C GLY A 108 4.83 7.67 -13.79
N GLY A 109 3.95 6.71 -13.46
CA GLY A 109 4.25 5.28 -13.54
C GLY A 109 5.02 4.65 -12.37
N ALA A 110 5.61 5.43 -11.45
CA ALA A 110 6.33 4.89 -10.30
C ALA A 110 5.45 4.81 -9.03
N VAL A 111 5.33 3.62 -8.44
CA VAL A 111 4.65 3.41 -7.15
C VAL A 111 5.69 3.13 -6.05
N PRO A 112 5.76 3.94 -4.97
CA PRO A 112 6.70 3.68 -3.89
C PRO A 112 6.29 2.44 -3.09
N TRP A 113 7.21 1.50 -2.93
CA TRP A 113 7.07 0.32 -2.08
C TRP A 113 7.96 0.45 -0.86
N PRO A 114 7.42 0.91 0.29
CA PRO A 114 8.18 0.98 1.53
C PRO A 114 8.26 -0.39 2.20
N LEU A 115 9.47 -0.87 2.47
CA LEU A 115 9.72 -2.05 3.29
C LEU A 115 10.42 -1.64 4.57
N SER A 116 10.16 -2.38 5.65
CA SER A 116 10.90 -2.18 6.89
C SER A 116 11.12 -3.47 7.67
N GLY A 117 12.18 -3.47 8.47
CA GLY A 117 12.56 -4.52 9.40
C GLY A 117 13.16 -3.93 10.68
N ARG A 118 13.05 -4.65 11.80
CA ARG A 118 13.71 -4.23 13.06
C ARG A 118 15.23 -4.37 12.99
N THR A 119 15.73 -5.19 12.08
CA THR A 119 17.15 -5.36 11.75
C THR A 119 17.31 -5.38 10.24
N ALA A 120 18.53 -5.17 9.74
CA ALA A 120 18.83 -5.31 8.31
C ALA A 120 18.45 -6.70 7.77
N THR A 121 18.75 -7.77 8.52
CA THR A 121 18.35 -9.14 8.16
C THR A 121 16.83 -9.30 8.09
N ALA A 122 16.07 -8.68 9.00
CA ALA A 122 14.62 -8.73 8.97
C ALA A 122 14.03 -7.96 7.78
N LEU A 123 14.67 -6.88 7.35
CA LEU A 123 14.31 -6.14 6.13
C LEU A 123 14.52 -7.01 4.88
N HIS A 124 15.69 -7.64 4.75
CA HIS A 124 15.97 -8.56 3.63
C HIS A 124 14.98 -9.74 3.63
N ALA A 125 14.71 -10.34 4.79
CA ALA A 125 13.71 -11.40 4.90
C ALA A 125 12.29 -10.94 4.53
N GLN A 126 11.93 -9.66 4.78
CA GLN A 126 10.66 -9.10 4.36
C GLN A 126 10.60 -8.91 2.84
N ALA A 127 11.69 -8.48 2.21
CA ALA A 127 11.80 -8.40 0.76
C ALA A 127 11.65 -9.77 0.11
N ALA A 128 12.38 -10.79 0.58
CA ALA A 128 12.29 -12.16 0.08
C ALA A 128 10.88 -12.76 0.23
N ARG A 129 10.18 -12.49 1.34
CA ARG A 129 8.77 -12.90 1.51
C ARG A 129 7.84 -12.22 0.51
N LEU A 130 8.08 -10.94 0.22
CA LEU A 130 7.27 -10.22 -0.78
C LEU A 130 7.55 -10.75 -2.19
N THR A 131 8.81 -11.06 -2.53
CA THR A 131 9.14 -11.70 -3.82
C THR A 131 8.38 -13.02 -3.98
N SER A 132 8.50 -13.93 -3.00
CA SER A 132 7.79 -15.21 -3.04
C SER A 132 6.27 -15.05 -3.13
N TYR A 133 5.71 -14.05 -2.44
CA TYR A 133 4.27 -13.76 -2.54
C TYR A 133 3.88 -13.34 -3.96
N LEU A 134 4.66 -12.49 -4.61
CA LEU A 134 4.39 -12.01 -5.97
C LEU A 134 4.58 -13.12 -7.01
N ASP A 135 5.53 -14.03 -6.79
CA ASP A 135 5.72 -15.23 -7.63
C ASP A 135 4.47 -16.14 -7.58
N ASP A 136 3.89 -16.32 -6.38
CA ASP A 136 2.68 -17.13 -6.18
C ASP A 136 1.39 -16.42 -6.66
N HIS A 137 1.43 -15.09 -6.83
CA HIS A 137 0.27 -14.26 -7.20
C HIS A 137 0.60 -13.33 -8.37
N PRO A 138 0.88 -13.89 -9.57
CA PRO A 138 1.17 -13.09 -10.75
C PRO A 138 -0.04 -12.20 -11.09
N GLY A 139 0.24 -10.96 -11.50
CA GLY A 139 -0.80 -9.97 -11.82
C GLY A 139 -1.30 -9.16 -10.63
N THR A 140 -0.71 -9.32 -9.43
CA THR A 140 -0.97 -8.43 -8.30
C THR A 140 -0.66 -6.98 -8.68
N SER A 141 -1.61 -6.08 -8.45
CA SER A 141 -1.50 -4.65 -8.74
C SER A 141 -0.35 -4.00 -7.95
N PRO A 142 0.61 -3.33 -8.61
CA PRO A 142 1.68 -2.64 -7.91
C PRO A 142 1.19 -1.54 -6.97
N LEU A 143 0.07 -0.89 -7.30
CA LEU A 143 -0.57 0.11 -6.46
C LEU A 143 -1.09 -0.50 -5.16
N ASP A 144 -1.73 -1.66 -5.23
CA ASP A 144 -2.30 -2.33 -4.06
C ASP A 144 -1.21 -2.86 -3.14
N VAL A 145 -0.08 -3.33 -3.71
CA VAL A 145 1.13 -3.69 -2.96
C VAL A 145 1.68 -2.47 -2.24
N GLY A 146 1.93 -1.37 -2.97
CA GLY A 146 2.47 -0.13 -2.40
C GLY A 146 1.59 0.43 -1.29
N ALA A 147 0.26 0.50 -1.52
CA ALA A 147 -0.71 0.94 -0.53
C ALA A 147 -0.74 0.03 0.70
N SER A 148 -0.73 -1.29 0.51
CA SER A 148 -0.68 -2.25 1.63
C SER A 148 0.59 -2.09 2.45
N LEU A 149 1.74 -1.95 1.80
CA LEU A 149 3.02 -1.71 2.45
C LEU A 149 3.04 -0.40 3.24
N ALA A 150 2.49 0.68 2.67
CA ALA A 150 2.51 2.00 3.29
C ALA A 150 1.49 2.17 4.43
N LEU A 151 0.29 1.60 4.29
CA LEU A 151 -0.86 1.91 5.17
C LEU A 151 -1.15 0.81 6.19
N SER A 152 -0.70 -0.42 5.96
CA SER A 152 -1.07 -1.58 6.79
C SER A 152 0.12 -2.30 7.43
N ARG A 153 1.33 -1.75 7.29
CA ARG A 153 2.55 -2.30 7.91
C ARG A 153 3.17 -1.25 8.84
N GLY A 154 3.79 -1.73 9.93
CA GLY A 154 4.53 -0.86 10.84
C GLY A 154 5.80 -0.33 10.19
N ALA A 155 6.15 0.93 10.47
CA ALA A 155 7.37 1.57 9.98
C ALA A 155 8.54 1.34 10.96
N LEU A 156 9.30 0.27 10.75
CA LEU A 156 10.43 -0.15 11.61
C LEU A 156 11.74 0.58 11.24
N ASP A 157 12.81 0.30 11.99
CA ASP A 157 14.04 1.11 11.99
C ASP A 157 14.91 0.93 10.75
N HIS A 158 15.03 -0.27 10.19
CA HIS A 158 15.71 -0.50 8.92
C HIS A 158 14.70 -0.44 7.80
N ARG A 159 14.91 0.44 6.83
CA ARG A 159 13.95 0.75 5.78
C ARG A 159 14.56 0.62 4.40
N ALA A 160 13.73 0.22 3.45
CA ALA A 160 14.00 0.35 2.04
C ALA A 160 12.78 1.00 1.36
N VAL A 161 13.01 1.77 0.30
CA VAL A 161 11.95 2.20 -0.61
C VAL A 161 12.39 1.82 -2.01
N LEU A 162 11.57 1.01 -2.68
CA LEU A 162 11.69 0.75 -4.12
C LEU A 162 10.69 1.64 -4.86
N LEU A 163 11.07 2.12 -6.04
CA LEU A 163 10.16 2.82 -6.93
C LEU A 163 9.72 1.84 -8.02
N ALA A 164 8.54 1.24 -7.84
CA ALA A 164 8.02 0.24 -8.75
C ALA A 164 7.50 0.90 -10.04
N THR A 165 8.26 0.82 -11.12
CA THR A 165 7.92 1.39 -12.44
C THR A 165 7.40 0.36 -13.43
N ASP A 166 7.96 -0.85 -13.38
CA ASP A 166 7.54 -2.00 -14.18
C ASP A 166 7.77 -3.30 -13.38
N ALA A 167 7.06 -4.36 -13.73
CA ALA A 167 7.05 -5.58 -12.93
C ALA A 167 8.42 -6.28 -12.88
N GLU A 168 9.18 -6.26 -13.98
CA GLU A 168 10.43 -7.00 -14.12
C GLU A 168 11.57 -6.33 -13.35
N THR A 169 11.74 -5.01 -13.50
CA THR A 169 12.74 -4.25 -12.74
C THR A 169 12.41 -4.26 -11.25
N THR A 170 11.13 -4.13 -10.89
CA THR A 170 10.68 -4.16 -9.49
C THR A 170 10.98 -5.52 -8.86
N HIS A 171 10.69 -6.62 -9.56
CA HIS A 171 10.98 -7.97 -9.07
C HIS A 171 12.48 -8.19 -8.89
N THR A 172 13.28 -7.77 -9.88
CA THR A 172 14.74 -7.86 -9.83
C THR A 172 15.31 -7.08 -8.63
N ALA A 173 14.87 -5.84 -8.45
CA ALA A 173 15.32 -4.99 -7.36
C ALA A 173 14.88 -5.52 -5.98
N LEU A 174 13.67 -6.07 -5.88
CA LEU A 174 13.16 -6.68 -4.66
C LEU A 174 13.92 -7.96 -4.30
N THR A 175 14.24 -8.78 -5.29
CA THR A 175 15.07 -9.98 -5.14
C THR A 175 16.47 -9.61 -4.66
N ALA A 176 17.12 -8.63 -5.29
CA ALA A 176 18.42 -8.11 -4.87
C ALA A 176 18.38 -7.60 -3.42
N LEU A 177 17.33 -6.86 -3.03
CA LEU A 177 17.13 -6.43 -1.64
C LEU A 177 16.96 -7.61 -0.67
N GLY A 178 16.27 -8.68 -1.10
CA GLY A 178 16.11 -9.91 -0.32
C GLY A 178 17.42 -10.66 -0.08
N GLU A 179 18.35 -10.57 -1.04
CA GLU A 179 19.69 -11.14 -0.96
C GLU A 179 20.69 -10.21 -0.25
N GLY A 180 20.30 -8.97 0.04
CA GLY A 180 21.18 -7.94 0.61
C GLY A 180 22.20 -7.38 -0.38
N VAL A 181 21.92 -7.49 -1.68
CA VAL A 181 22.73 -6.94 -2.77
C VAL A 181 22.29 -5.49 -3.04
N PRO A 182 23.21 -4.50 -3.03
CA PRO A 182 22.88 -3.13 -3.40
C PRO A 182 22.33 -3.03 -4.82
N THR A 183 21.26 -2.25 -5.00
CA THR A 183 20.67 -1.96 -6.32
C THR A 183 20.39 -0.45 -6.44
N ALA A 184 20.46 0.08 -7.66
CA ALA A 184 20.14 1.48 -7.95
C ALA A 184 18.65 1.79 -7.75
N ASP A 185 17.80 0.77 -7.85
CA ASP A 185 16.33 0.91 -7.84
C ASP A 185 15.72 0.82 -6.42
N ALA A 186 16.57 0.69 -5.40
CA ALA A 186 16.16 0.66 -4.00
C ALA A 186 17.03 1.60 -3.15
N VAL A 187 16.39 2.51 -2.43
CA VAL A 187 17.07 3.34 -1.42
C VAL A 187 16.93 2.65 -0.08
N THR A 188 18.05 2.34 0.57
CA THR A 188 18.07 1.71 1.90
C THR A 188 18.64 2.65 2.95
N GLY A 189 18.19 2.50 4.19
CA GLY A 189 18.68 3.29 5.31
C GLY A 189 18.22 2.75 6.66
N ALA A 190 18.77 3.33 7.72
CA ALA A 190 18.33 3.09 9.09
C ALA A 190 17.91 4.41 9.73
N VAL A 191 16.83 4.38 10.50
CA VAL A 191 16.37 5.55 11.26
C VAL A 191 17.41 5.91 12.31
N LEU A 192 17.88 7.16 12.27
CA LEU A 192 18.76 7.69 13.31
C LEU A 192 17.94 8.02 14.58
N PRO A 193 18.52 7.88 15.78
CA PRO A 193 17.86 8.30 17.01
C PRO A 193 17.49 9.78 17.01
N GLY A 194 16.26 10.08 17.44
CA GLY A 194 15.75 11.45 17.58
C GLY A 194 14.62 11.78 16.60
N ALA A 195 13.88 12.86 16.90
CA ALA A 195 12.84 13.34 16.00
C ALA A 195 13.48 14.04 14.79
N PRO A 196 13.13 13.66 13.55
CA PRO A 196 13.62 14.36 12.38
C PRO A 196 13.10 15.80 12.39
N ARG A 197 14.01 16.77 12.26
CA ARG A 197 13.65 18.17 12.01
C ARG A 197 13.94 18.47 10.55
N VAL A 198 12.87 18.69 9.79
CA VAL A 198 12.97 19.00 8.37
C VAL A 198 13.31 20.49 8.22
N VAL A 199 14.30 20.78 7.38
CA VAL A 199 14.63 22.14 6.93
C VAL A 199 14.50 22.17 5.43
N PHE A 200 13.73 23.11 4.89
CA PHE A 200 13.71 23.34 3.44
C PHE A 200 14.84 24.30 3.07
N VAL A 201 15.67 23.87 2.12
CA VAL A 201 16.82 24.62 1.61
C VAL A 201 16.49 25.11 0.20
N PHE A 202 16.57 26.42 0.00
CA PHE A 202 16.18 27.13 -1.21
C PHE A 202 17.41 27.74 -1.88
N PRO A 203 18.18 26.96 -2.66
CA PRO A 203 19.41 27.46 -3.26
C PRO A 203 19.17 28.60 -4.26
N GLY A 204 20.16 29.48 -4.40
CA GLY A 204 20.17 30.52 -5.43
C GLY A 204 20.47 30.00 -6.83
N GLN A 205 21.04 30.86 -7.68
CA GLN A 205 21.39 30.52 -9.06
C GLN A 205 22.44 29.42 -9.16
N GLY A 206 22.31 28.56 -10.18
CA GLY A 206 23.26 27.50 -10.51
C GLY A 206 22.63 26.11 -10.62
N SER A 207 21.40 25.93 -10.11
CA SER A 207 20.67 24.66 -10.16
C SER A 207 19.68 24.56 -11.32
N GLN A 208 19.56 25.60 -12.15
CA GLN A 208 18.63 25.62 -13.28
C GLN A 208 19.07 24.70 -14.42
N TRP A 209 18.10 24.09 -15.08
CA TRP A 209 18.30 23.32 -16.30
C TRP A 209 17.04 23.42 -17.17
N LEU A 210 17.20 23.25 -18.49
CA LEU A 210 16.10 23.37 -19.44
C LEU A 210 15.06 22.26 -19.22
N GLY A 211 13.80 22.64 -18.99
CA GLY A 211 12.71 21.70 -18.69
C GLY A 211 12.55 21.36 -17.20
N MET A 212 13.23 22.08 -16.31
CA MET A 212 13.03 21.92 -14.87
C MET A 212 11.56 22.11 -14.49
N GLY A 213 10.97 21.11 -13.83
CA GLY A 213 9.56 21.15 -13.41
C GLY A 213 8.53 20.76 -14.48
N ALA A 214 8.92 20.55 -15.74
CA ALA A 214 7.97 20.18 -16.82
C ALA A 214 7.20 18.89 -16.51
N GLY A 215 7.90 17.83 -16.07
CA GLY A 215 7.25 16.57 -15.69
C GLY A 215 6.31 16.73 -14.49
N LEU A 216 6.63 17.63 -13.54
CA LEU A 216 5.75 17.92 -12.40
C LEU A 216 4.53 18.76 -12.79
N TRP A 217 4.68 19.65 -13.78
CA TRP A 217 3.55 20.38 -14.36
C TRP A 217 2.50 19.44 -14.95
N GLU A 218 2.93 18.36 -15.60
CA GLU A 218 2.04 17.35 -16.15
C GLU A 218 1.44 16.47 -15.04
N SER A 219 2.29 16.01 -14.12
CA SER A 219 1.97 14.91 -13.19
C SER A 219 1.41 15.30 -11.83
N SER A 220 1.63 16.54 -11.38
CA SER A 220 1.27 17.00 -10.04
C SER A 220 0.32 18.21 -10.12
N PRO A 221 -0.98 18.03 -9.81
CA PRO A 221 -1.93 19.14 -9.70
C PRO A 221 -1.46 20.21 -8.72
N VAL A 222 -0.90 19.82 -7.57
CA VAL A 222 -0.38 20.75 -6.54
C VAL A 222 0.76 21.62 -7.09
N PHE A 223 1.70 21.03 -7.83
CA PHE A 223 2.79 21.77 -8.45
C PHE A 223 2.25 22.76 -9.49
N ARG A 224 1.36 22.27 -10.36
CA ARG A 224 0.76 23.06 -11.44
C ARG A 224 -0.04 24.25 -10.91
N GLU A 225 -0.86 24.04 -9.90
CA GLU A 225 -1.63 25.11 -9.24
C GLU A 225 -0.70 26.15 -8.62
N ARG A 226 0.32 25.71 -7.86
CA ARG A 226 1.26 26.64 -7.23
C ARG A 226 2.10 27.42 -8.25
N LEU A 227 2.50 26.79 -9.35
CA LEU A 227 3.24 27.47 -10.41
C LEU A 227 2.38 28.51 -11.12
N ALA A 228 1.10 28.20 -11.36
CA ALA A 228 0.15 29.15 -11.94
C ALA A 228 -0.11 30.37 -11.03
N GLU A 229 -0.16 30.18 -9.71
CA GLU A 229 -0.20 31.30 -8.75
C GLU A 229 1.05 32.19 -8.86
N CYS A 230 2.23 31.58 -8.97
CA CYS A 230 3.49 32.32 -9.12
C CYS A 230 3.52 33.10 -10.44
N ASP A 231 3.06 32.50 -11.53
CA ASP A 231 2.95 33.14 -12.84
C ASP A 231 2.01 34.35 -12.81
N ALA A 232 0.83 34.19 -12.20
CA ALA A 232 -0.11 35.29 -12.03
C ALA A 232 0.49 36.45 -11.20
N ALA A 233 1.24 36.14 -10.14
CA ALA A 233 1.91 37.14 -9.32
C ALA A 233 3.02 37.89 -10.09
N LEU A 234 3.75 37.20 -10.97
CA LEU A 234 4.81 37.79 -11.80
C LEU A 234 4.29 38.59 -12.98
N SER A 235 3.08 38.30 -13.48
CA SER A 235 2.51 38.92 -14.69
C SER A 235 2.43 40.44 -14.68
N ALA A 236 2.44 41.08 -13.50
CA ALA A 236 2.46 42.54 -13.37
C ALA A 236 3.87 43.15 -13.47
N LEU A 237 4.92 42.32 -13.39
CA LEU A 237 6.34 42.73 -13.31
C LEU A 237 7.15 42.32 -14.55
N VAL A 238 6.66 41.33 -15.31
CA VAL A 238 7.34 40.79 -16.49
C VAL A 238 6.37 40.64 -17.66
N ASP A 239 6.89 40.61 -18.88
CA ASP A 239 6.16 40.48 -20.15
C ASP A 239 6.14 39.05 -20.71
N TRP A 240 6.55 38.07 -19.91
CA TRP A 240 6.62 36.64 -20.25
C TRP A 240 6.01 35.77 -19.15
N SER A 241 5.70 34.50 -19.47
CA SER A 241 5.12 33.55 -18.51
C SER A 241 6.15 32.56 -17.98
N VAL A 242 6.25 32.42 -16.66
CA VAL A 242 7.09 31.39 -16.02
C VAL A 242 6.55 29.99 -16.27
N THR A 243 5.23 29.86 -16.46
CA THR A 243 4.61 28.61 -16.87
C THR A 243 5.13 28.18 -18.24
N ASP A 244 5.21 29.10 -19.20
CA ASP A 244 5.70 28.80 -20.54
C ASP A 244 7.19 28.44 -20.53
N VAL A 245 7.99 29.11 -19.69
CA VAL A 245 9.42 28.79 -19.47
C VAL A 245 9.60 27.39 -18.89
N VAL A 246 8.86 27.03 -17.82
CA VAL A 246 8.93 25.70 -17.19
C VAL A 246 8.50 24.60 -18.15
N ARG A 247 7.49 24.87 -18.99
CA ARG A 247 7.01 23.93 -20.02
C ARG A 247 7.95 23.84 -21.23
N GLY A 248 8.94 24.73 -21.34
CA GLY A 248 9.88 24.75 -22.46
C GLY A 248 9.22 25.07 -23.80
N LEU A 249 8.21 25.96 -23.82
CA LEU A 249 7.55 26.33 -25.07
C LEU A 249 8.53 27.07 -26.01
N PRO A 250 8.43 26.89 -27.34
CA PRO A 250 9.36 27.54 -28.29
C PRO A 250 9.39 29.07 -28.21
N SER A 251 8.31 29.70 -27.74
CA SER A 251 8.20 31.16 -27.57
C SER A 251 8.56 31.64 -26.16
N ALA A 252 8.99 30.74 -25.27
CA ALA A 252 9.30 31.09 -23.89
C ALA A 252 10.57 31.96 -23.80
N ALA A 253 10.63 32.78 -22.76
CA ALA A 253 11.81 33.59 -22.47
C ALA A 253 13.05 32.71 -22.19
N SER A 254 14.24 33.16 -22.62
CA SER A 254 15.46 32.37 -22.48
C SER A 254 15.94 32.30 -21.03
N LEU A 255 16.36 31.11 -20.59
CA LEU A 255 17.09 30.89 -19.33
C LEU A 255 18.55 31.39 -19.38
N ASP A 256 18.98 32.07 -20.45
CA ASP A 256 20.23 32.83 -20.45
C ASP A 256 20.06 34.21 -19.79
N ASP A 257 18.82 34.71 -19.68
CA ASP A 257 18.51 35.96 -19.00
C ASP A 257 18.43 35.74 -17.49
N VAL A 258 19.19 36.53 -16.73
CA VAL A 258 19.26 36.42 -15.27
C VAL A 258 17.91 36.65 -14.59
N VAL A 259 17.09 37.57 -15.10
CA VAL A 259 15.76 37.87 -14.54
C VAL A 259 14.84 36.67 -14.76
N VAL A 260 14.88 36.07 -15.94
CA VAL A 260 14.10 34.88 -16.28
C VAL A 260 14.50 33.70 -15.40
N VAL A 261 15.81 33.46 -15.24
CA VAL A 261 16.33 32.37 -14.40
C VAL A 261 15.91 32.54 -12.95
N GLN A 262 16.11 33.72 -12.37
CA GLN A 262 15.84 33.97 -10.95
C GLN A 262 14.35 33.82 -10.64
N ALA A 263 13.47 34.41 -11.47
CA ALA A 263 12.03 34.29 -11.29
C ALA A 263 11.54 32.84 -11.52
N SER A 264 12.11 32.12 -12.49
CA SER A 264 11.79 30.71 -12.74
C SER A 264 12.22 29.80 -11.60
N LEU A 265 13.44 29.97 -11.08
CA LEU A 265 13.94 29.21 -9.94
C LEU A 265 13.08 29.44 -8.69
N TRP A 266 12.72 30.70 -8.40
CA TRP A 266 11.83 31.02 -7.29
C TRP A 266 10.47 30.31 -7.43
N ALA A 267 9.81 30.43 -8.59
CA ALA A 267 8.50 29.83 -8.83
C ALA A 267 8.54 28.30 -8.72
N VAL A 268 9.56 27.66 -9.29
CA VAL A 268 9.77 26.21 -9.19
C VAL A 268 10.00 25.78 -7.74
N MET A 269 10.88 26.47 -7.01
CA MET A 269 11.19 26.13 -5.62
C MET A 269 9.99 26.25 -4.68
N VAL A 270 9.20 27.33 -4.80
CA VAL A 270 7.97 27.50 -4.02
C VAL A 270 6.94 26.42 -4.39
N SER A 271 6.87 26.04 -5.66
CA SER A 271 6.00 24.96 -6.14
C SER A 271 6.41 23.59 -5.62
N LEU A 272 7.72 23.29 -5.57
CA LEU A 272 8.26 22.07 -4.94
C LEU A 272 7.96 22.02 -3.44
N ALA A 273 8.10 23.15 -2.74
CA ALA A 273 7.74 23.23 -1.32
C ALA A 273 6.26 22.92 -1.09
N ALA A 274 5.36 23.37 -1.98
CA ALA A 274 3.95 23.01 -1.91
C ALA A 274 3.71 21.50 -2.11
N VAL A 275 4.43 20.87 -3.05
CA VAL A 275 4.35 19.41 -3.27
C VAL A 275 4.78 18.64 -2.02
N TRP A 276 5.92 18.98 -1.41
CA TRP A 276 6.36 18.34 -0.17
C TRP A 276 5.35 18.46 0.97
N ARG A 277 4.77 19.64 1.14
CA ARG A 277 3.75 19.87 2.18
C ARG A 277 2.47 19.10 1.91
N SER A 278 2.10 18.91 0.64
CA SER A 278 0.90 18.13 0.28
C SER A 278 0.97 16.65 0.70
N VAL A 279 2.18 16.11 0.87
CA VAL A 279 2.42 14.75 1.39
C VAL A 279 2.80 14.73 2.88
N GLY A 280 2.51 15.82 3.61
CA GLY A 280 2.68 15.92 5.06
C GLY A 280 4.09 16.26 5.54
N VAL A 281 5.03 16.59 4.62
CA VAL A 281 6.37 17.04 5.00
C VAL A 281 6.34 18.54 5.26
N GLU A 282 6.25 18.92 6.54
CA GLU A 282 6.25 20.31 6.99
C GLU A 282 7.65 20.73 7.48
N PRO A 283 8.20 21.87 7.00
CA PRO A 283 9.49 22.36 7.46
C PRO A 283 9.39 22.98 8.84
N GLY A 284 10.32 22.64 9.73
CA GLY A 284 10.50 23.33 11.02
C GLY A 284 11.34 24.61 10.90
N ALA A 285 12.07 24.76 9.80
CA ALA A 285 12.81 25.97 9.43
C ALA A 285 13.02 26.01 7.91
N VAL A 286 13.38 27.19 7.39
CA VAL A 286 13.78 27.39 5.99
C VAL A 286 15.10 28.15 5.94
N ILE A 287 15.89 27.91 4.90
CA ILE A 287 17.12 28.66 4.60
C ILE A 287 17.25 28.82 3.09
N GLY A 288 17.80 29.95 2.64
CA GLY A 288 18.12 30.23 1.23
C GLY A 288 19.38 31.06 1.12
#